data_AF-A0A1Q9CAK6-F1
#
_entry.id   AF-A0A1Q9CAK6-F1
#
_cell.length_a   1.000
_cell.length_b   1.000
_cell.length_c   1.000
_cell.angle_alpha   90.00
_cell.angle_beta   90.00
_cell.angle_gamma   90.00
#
_symmetry.space_group_name_H-M   'P 1'
#
loop_
_entity.id
_entity.type
_entity.pdbx_description
1 polymer ?
#
loop_
_entity_poly.entity_id
_entity_poly.type
_entity_poly.pdbx_seq_one_letter_code
_entity_poly.pdbx_strand_id
1 'polypeptide(L)'
;MRRLICPTTRTAHIRKRSFSTIITTEDICDSDGLMDKGRRLVSKSHGYGRIIVIWPALVCFFQVWRRELAPAATDSGRGFIFRQVSSSLVQRDIEARSAKLACRARKAAAAAKAADTAEEDSKPKKKRRGKAKPKPSDAETADGAASAWEKKRDQMLLAAVRITSHGGAQGSGFVISASANGTFVLTNHHVIRDSIHQHDRWDPVSESSKKVDRFMPVTVESFDYDERGRHLRTVQSAADIVAYSMYGDKWSFEGDLALVKLKAPITNPAATVIDEGDFDEVRALDEIIMFGCPDASELPLPTTGHVASLSEQKAGIGLMLSQVFGNPGSSGSAVFRYSEKRSRYEVIAIHSLTDSRGKLTDVGRGYFLRLAIQAPEIHKFLRLHNMGHLLGLEAGQSNESQDTCLARTSFHTQEIAEIEWVACMAAQEQDAVCPSVWYARVKWGMLIFWIFFTGVDLWMWHWNQSPLWLLACLAVTNGWGWLDAVLRYPVLHDIDSPFTLKNLLLILAKICWLITVFLRHKSHPVSFVLCSMLAIVVPMFYAMLLPLDETEQVYNLIKSMYTDEDILVRCWRFLRNPRQTMEAWNRQRHRIIKRGCEEIAERTPTVAAKLGELSPTRRAMLRKPGRSV
;
A
#
# COMPACT_ATOMS: atom_id res chain seq x y z
N MET A 1 -27.87 36.02 50.62
CA MET A 1 -29.27 35.93 51.13
C MET A 1 -30.07 35.17 50.07
N ARG A 2 -30.82 34.09 50.28
CA ARG A 2 -31.23 33.27 51.42
C ARG A 2 -31.29 31.82 50.93
N ARG A 3 -30.94 30.89 51.83
CA ARG A 3 -31.14 29.45 51.74
C ARG A 3 -32.64 29.12 51.75
N LEU A 4 -33.05 28.06 51.08
CA LEU A 4 -34.23 27.29 51.46
C LEU A 4 -33.86 25.80 51.52
N ILE A 5 -34.02 25.29 52.74
CA ILE A 5 -33.92 23.91 53.18
C ILE A 5 -35.37 23.46 53.42
N CYS A 6 -35.79 22.32 52.86
CA CYS A 6 -36.57 21.34 53.63
C CYS A 6 -36.60 19.96 52.96
N PRO A 7 -36.75 18.87 53.75
CA PRO A 7 -36.42 17.50 53.37
C PRO A 7 -37.67 16.62 53.17
N THR A 8 -37.51 15.50 52.47
CA THR A 8 -38.39 14.34 52.64
C THR A 8 -37.59 13.04 52.51
N THR A 9 -37.59 12.31 53.62
CA THR A 9 -37.13 10.93 53.80
C THR A 9 -38.08 9.94 53.13
N ARG A 10 -37.54 9.00 52.34
CA ARG A 10 -38.18 7.70 52.10
C ARG A 10 -37.12 6.61 52.01
N THR A 11 -37.09 5.81 53.06
CA THR A 11 -36.30 4.59 53.22
C THR A 11 -36.92 3.47 52.38
N ALA A 12 -36.16 2.91 51.44
CA ALA A 12 -36.51 1.67 50.74
C ALA A 12 -35.47 0.60 51.10
N HIS A 13 -35.93 -0.41 51.82
CA HIS A 13 -35.19 -1.63 52.13
C HIS A 13 -34.94 -2.43 50.85
N ILE A 14 -33.67 -2.73 50.55
CA ILE A 14 -33.29 -3.74 49.55
C ILE A 14 -32.53 -4.87 50.28
N ARG A 15 -33.17 -6.04 50.28
CA ARG A 15 -32.68 -7.33 50.78
C ARG A 15 -31.44 -7.78 50.00
N LYS A 16 -30.34 -8.05 50.70
CA LYS A 16 -29.21 -8.86 50.21
C LYS A 16 -29.59 -10.34 50.31
N ARG A 17 -29.57 -11.07 49.19
CA ARG A 17 -29.53 -12.54 49.17
C ARG A 17 -28.09 -12.97 48.91
N SER A 18 -27.48 -13.61 49.90
CA SER A 18 -26.23 -14.36 49.77
C SER A 18 -26.59 -15.83 49.52
N PHE A 19 -26.11 -16.40 48.43
CA PHE A 19 -26.12 -17.84 48.19
C PHE A 19 -24.73 -18.39 48.48
N SER A 20 -24.59 -19.15 49.57
CA SER A 20 -23.46 -20.03 49.83
C SER A 20 -24.00 -21.46 49.80
N THR A 21 -23.68 -22.20 48.75
CA THR A 21 -24.01 -23.62 48.66
C THR A 21 -22.77 -24.42 49.00
N ILE A 22 -22.85 -25.10 50.13
CA ILE A 22 -21.96 -26.14 50.62
C ILE A 22 -22.40 -27.43 49.93
N ILE A 23 -21.48 -28.16 49.30
CA ILE A 23 -21.67 -29.58 49.00
C ILE A 23 -20.48 -30.35 49.54
N THR A 24 -20.88 -31.28 50.41
CA THR A 24 -20.23 -32.36 51.14
C THR A 24 -19.35 -33.28 50.30
N THR A 25 -18.32 -33.85 50.94
CA THR A 25 -17.91 -35.25 50.73
C THR A 25 -17.36 -35.79 52.05
N GLU A 26 -18.12 -36.68 52.68
CA GLU A 26 -17.69 -37.60 53.73
C GLU A 26 -17.94 -39.02 53.23
N ASP A 27 -17.12 -39.94 53.78
CA ASP A 27 -17.37 -41.36 54.00
C ASP A 27 -16.82 -42.43 53.01
N ILE A 28 -15.79 -43.14 53.53
CA ILE A 28 -15.67 -44.61 53.82
C ILE A 28 -14.39 -45.26 53.24
N CYS A 29 -13.41 -45.53 54.12
CA CYS A 29 -12.96 -46.90 54.45
C CYS A 29 -11.91 -46.87 55.57
N ASP A 30 -12.28 -47.53 56.67
CA ASP A 30 -11.46 -47.94 57.80
C ASP A 30 -10.30 -48.86 57.41
N SER A 31 -9.19 -48.72 58.12
CA SER A 31 -8.52 -49.87 58.76
C SER A 31 -7.51 -49.38 59.82
N ASP A 32 -7.87 -49.59 61.08
CA ASP A 32 -7.02 -49.47 62.26
C ASP A 32 -5.85 -50.47 62.24
N GLY A 33 -4.72 -50.11 62.89
CA GLY A 33 -3.82 -51.12 63.46
C GLY A 33 -2.35 -50.76 63.67
N LEU A 34 -2.02 -50.43 64.92
CA LEU A 34 -0.78 -50.75 65.68
C LEU A 34 0.48 -49.85 65.67
N MET A 35 0.82 -49.45 66.93
CA MET A 35 2.14 -49.31 67.59
C MET A 35 3.08 -48.16 67.14
N ASP A 36 3.20 -47.07 67.89
CA ASP A 36 3.92 -46.81 69.17
C ASP A 36 5.45 -46.58 69.07
N LYS A 37 5.87 -45.47 69.69
CA LYS A 37 7.23 -45.01 70.08
C LYS A 37 8.29 -44.62 69.04
N GLY A 38 8.78 -43.37 69.17
CA GLY A 38 10.17 -43.03 68.83
C GLY A 38 10.47 -41.54 68.63
N ARG A 39 10.79 -40.80 69.70
CA ARG A 39 11.48 -39.48 69.61
C ARG A 39 12.87 -39.67 69.00
N ARG A 40 13.27 -38.81 68.04
CA ARG A 40 14.47 -37.93 68.07
C ARG A 40 14.79 -37.30 66.71
N LEU A 41 14.94 -35.97 66.72
CA LEU A 41 15.97 -35.15 66.05
C LEU A 41 16.40 -35.48 64.60
N VAL A 42 15.88 -34.74 63.62
CA VAL A 42 16.63 -34.24 62.42
C VAL A 42 15.92 -32.94 61.96
N SER A 43 16.43 -31.75 62.28
CA SER A 43 17.32 -30.93 61.45
C SER A 43 16.79 -30.58 60.05
N LYS A 44 16.38 -29.31 59.92
CA LYS A 44 16.43 -28.42 58.73
C LYS A 44 16.74 -29.09 57.38
N SER A 45 15.74 -29.09 56.48
CA SER A 45 15.90 -28.93 55.02
C SER A 45 14.55 -29.21 54.34
N HIS A 46 13.73 -28.18 54.14
CA HIS A 46 12.60 -28.22 53.20
C HIS A 46 12.61 -26.91 52.41
N GLY A 47 12.77 -27.01 51.09
CA GLY A 47 12.75 -25.85 50.21
C GLY A 47 13.40 -26.00 48.83
N TYR A 48 13.76 -27.20 48.37
CA TYR A 48 14.29 -27.41 47.02
C TYR A 48 13.41 -28.41 46.27
N GLY A 49 12.32 -27.90 45.69
CA GLY A 49 11.43 -28.72 44.87
C GLY A 49 10.62 -27.97 43.81
N ARG A 50 10.73 -26.64 43.69
CA ARG A 50 9.87 -25.86 42.78
C ARG A 50 10.57 -25.08 41.67
N ILE A 51 11.90 -25.14 41.57
CA ILE A 51 12.65 -24.40 40.54
C ILE A 51 12.76 -25.16 39.20
N ILE A 52 12.46 -26.47 39.17
CA ILE A 52 12.60 -27.31 37.96
C ILE A 52 11.39 -27.20 37.00
N VAL A 53 10.29 -26.54 37.38
CA VAL A 53 9.05 -26.51 36.58
C VAL A 53 8.98 -25.34 35.57
N ILE A 54 9.89 -24.35 35.65
CA ILE A 54 9.82 -23.16 34.77
C ILE A 54 10.44 -23.41 33.39
N TRP A 55 11.43 -24.30 33.29
CA TRP A 55 12.12 -24.60 32.02
C TRP A 55 11.23 -25.33 31.01
N PRO A 56 10.45 -26.37 31.39
CA PRO A 56 9.52 -27.03 30.46
C PRO A 56 8.39 -26.11 29.98
N ALA A 57 7.95 -25.15 30.81
CA ALA A 57 6.92 -24.18 30.45
C ALA A 57 7.42 -23.17 29.41
N LEU A 58 8.66 -22.69 29.54
CA LEU A 58 9.31 -21.85 28.53
C LEU A 58 9.53 -22.63 27.22
N VAL A 59 10.01 -23.87 27.29
CA VAL A 59 10.20 -24.72 26.10
C VAL A 59 8.87 -25.05 25.43
N CYS A 60 7.80 -25.37 26.18
CA CYS A 60 6.46 -25.55 25.65
C CYS A 60 5.90 -24.26 25.04
N PHE A 61 6.09 -23.11 25.70
CA PHE A 61 5.68 -21.82 25.15
C PHE A 61 6.40 -21.52 23.83
N PHE A 62 7.72 -21.75 23.74
CA PHE A 62 8.47 -21.59 22.49
C PHE A 62 8.05 -22.59 21.40
N GLN A 63 7.67 -23.82 21.75
CA GLN A 63 7.19 -24.82 20.79
C GLN A 63 5.77 -24.52 20.29
N VAL A 64 4.87 -24.04 21.15
CA VAL A 64 3.52 -23.59 20.79
C VAL A 64 3.59 -22.31 19.94
N TRP A 65 4.40 -21.34 20.35
CA TRP A 65 4.64 -20.10 19.62
C TRP A 65 5.25 -20.34 18.24
N ARG A 66 6.18 -21.30 18.12
CA ARG A 66 6.77 -21.70 16.83
C ARG A 66 5.77 -22.44 15.92
N ARG A 67 4.83 -23.20 16.48
CA ARG A 67 3.76 -23.89 15.72
C ARG A 67 2.69 -22.93 15.19
N GLU A 68 2.37 -21.87 15.93
CA GLU A 68 1.38 -20.86 15.51
C GLU A 68 1.93 -19.84 14.51
N LEU A 69 3.26 -19.68 14.42
CA LEU A 69 3.91 -18.73 13.51
C LEU A 69 4.56 -19.35 12.28
N ALA A 70 4.62 -20.68 12.17
CA ALA A 70 5.10 -21.33 10.96
C ALA A 70 3.96 -21.38 9.92
N PRO A 71 4.09 -20.74 8.74
CA PRO A 71 3.15 -20.98 7.66
C PRO A 71 3.18 -22.48 7.31
N ALA A 72 2.02 -23.05 7.00
CA ALA A 72 1.88 -24.43 6.59
C ALA A 72 2.73 -24.66 5.32
N ALA A 73 3.97 -25.12 5.50
CA ALA A 73 4.82 -25.55 4.41
C ALA A 73 4.22 -26.82 3.83
N THR A 74 3.61 -26.69 2.65
CA THR A 74 3.22 -27.84 1.85
C THR A 74 4.46 -28.62 1.42
N ASP A 75 4.29 -29.93 1.49
CA ASP A 75 5.29 -30.97 1.38
C ASP A 75 5.86 -31.02 -0.05
N SER A 76 7.05 -30.44 -0.27
CA SER A 76 7.89 -30.82 -1.42
C SER A 76 9.34 -30.86 -0.97
N GLY A 77 9.83 -32.07 -0.74
CA GLY A 77 11.08 -32.36 -0.06
C GLY A 77 12.34 -31.81 -0.74
N ARG A 78 13.27 -31.38 0.12
CA ARG A 78 14.65 -31.89 0.23
C ARG A 78 15.32 -31.15 1.39
N GLY A 79 15.74 -31.90 2.39
CA GLY A 79 16.43 -31.36 3.56
C GLY A 79 17.72 -30.65 3.17
N PHE A 80 17.95 -29.48 3.76
CA PHE A 80 19.25 -28.82 3.75
C PHE A 80 19.74 -28.65 5.18
N ILE A 81 20.69 -29.51 5.53
CA ILE A 81 21.51 -29.41 6.73
C ILE A 81 22.55 -28.29 6.49
N PHE A 82 22.75 -27.47 7.53
CA PHE A 82 23.80 -26.46 7.66
C PHE A 82 25.13 -26.88 7.02
N ARG A 83 25.60 -26.12 6.02
CA ARG A 83 27.01 -26.10 5.64
C ARG A 83 27.46 -24.69 5.27
N GLN A 84 28.10 -24.07 6.24
CA GLN A 84 28.87 -22.85 6.11
C GLN A 84 30.17 -23.18 5.35
N VAL A 85 30.18 -23.09 4.01
CA VAL A 85 31.42 -23.16 3.20
C VAL A 85 31.36 -22.20 2.00
N SER A 86 32.22 -21.18 2.09
CA SER A 86 32.78 -20.22 1.12
C SER A 86 31.98 -19.79 -0.14
N SER A 87 31.59 -18.52 -0.13
CA SER A 87 31.17 -17.67 -1.25
C SER A 87 32.12 -17.64 -2.47
N SER A 88 33.34 -18.14 -2.36
CA SER A 88 34.33 -18.14 -3.45
C SER A 88 34.04 -19.14 -4.58
N LEU A 89 33.32 -20.23 -4.31
CA LEU A 89 33.00 -21.24 -5.33
C LEU A 89 31.85 -20.81 -6.23
N VAL A 90 30.85 -20.13 -5.66
CA VAL A 90 29.72 -19.57 -6.43
C VAL A 90 30.20 -18.45 -7.33
N GLN A 91 31.10 -17.59 -6.85
CA GLN A 91 31.69 -16.51 -7.65
C GLN A 91 32.47 -17.05 -8.85
N ARG A 92 33.27 -18.12 -8.66
CA ARG A 92 34.02 -18.77 -9.75
C ARG A 92 33.12 -19.43 -10.79
N ASP A 93 31.99 -19.99 -10.39
CA ASP A 93 31.05 -20.60 -11.33
C ASP A 93 30.30 -19.54 -12.16
N ILE A 94 30.02 -18.37 -11.57
CA ILE A 94 29.44 -17.22 -12.28
C ILE A 94 30.45 -16.65 -13.29
N GLU A 95 31.71 -16.48 -12.90
CA GLU A 95 32.79 -16.01 -13.79
C GLU A 95 33.07 -16.99 -14.94
N ALA A 96 33.02 -18.30 -14.68
CA ALA A 96 33.19 -19.31 -15.72
C ALA A 96 32.02 -19.31 -16.73
N ARG A 97 30.79 -19.05 -16.28
CA ARG A 97 29.61 -18.96 -17.14
C ARG A 97 29.61 -17.68 -17.98
N SER A 98 30.00 -16.54 -17.40
CA SER A 98 30.11 -15.28 -18.14
C SER A 98 31.19 -15.33 -19.21
N ALA A 99 32.34 -15.96 -18.93
CA ALA A 99 33.41 -16.18 -19.91
C ALA A 99 32.95 -17.07 -21.09
N LYS A 100 32.18 -18.14 -20.82
CA LYS A 100 31.62 -19.00 -21.87
C LYS A 100 30.61 -18.26 -22.75
N LEU A 101 29.76 -17.41 -22.17
CA LEU A 101 28.80 -16.59 -22.91
C LEU A 101 29.50 -15.57 -23.80
N ALA A 102 30.53 -14.88 -23.29
CA ALA A 102 31.33 -13.94 -24.07
C ALA A 102 32.05 -14.61 -25.24
N CYS A 103 32.54 -15.84 -25.06
CA CYS A 103 33.16 -16.63 -26.14
C CYS A 103 32.16 -17.00 -27.24
N ARG A 104 30.93 -17.39 -26.86
CA ARG A 104 29.85 -17.69 -27.82
C ARG A 104 29.42 -16.46 -28.61
N ALA A 105 29.29 -15.31 -27.95
CA ALA A 105 28.95 -14.05 -28.61
C ALA A 105 30.01 -13.64 -29.64
N ARG A 106 31.31 -13.78 -29.32
CA ARG A 106 32.40 -13.52 -30.28
C ARG A 106 32.38 -14.45 -31.48
N LYS A 107 32.10 -15.75 -31.28
CA LYS A 107 31.93 -16.70 -32.39
C LYS A 107 30.75 -16.35 -33.29
N ALA A 108 29.61 -15.96 -32.71
CA ALA A 108 28.44 -15.54 -33.48
C ALA A 108 28.71 -14.27 -34.31
N ALA A 109 29.39 -13.27 -33.71
CA ALA A 109 29.77 -12.05 -34.42
C ALA A 109 30.78 -12.30 -35.56
N ALA A 110 31.72 -13.24 -35.37
CA ALA A 110 32.65 -13.64 -36.42
C ALA A 110 31.95 -14.38 -37.57
N ALA A 111 30.96 -15.23 -37.26
CA ALA A 111 30.16 -15.92 -38.27
C ALA A 111 29.30 -14.96 -39.08
N ALA A 112 28.71 -13.94 -38.46
CA ALA A 112 27.93 -12.91 -39.15
C ALA A 112 28.80 -12.11 -40.14
N LYS A 113 30.01 -11.69 -39.73
CA LYS A 113 30.95 -11.00 -40.62
C LYS A 113 31.39 -11.85 -41.81
N ALA A 114 31.55 -13.16 -41.63
CA ALA A 114 31.91 -14.08 -42.70
C ALA A 114 30.77 -14.29 -43.71
N ALA A 115 29.51 -14.18 -43.28
CA ALA A 115 28.35 -14.25 -44.17
C ALA A 115 28.25 -13.02 -45.07
N ASP A 116 28.48 -11.82 -44.52
CA ASP A 116 28.44 -10.57 -45.29
C ASP A 116 29.54 -10.49 -46.37
N THR A 117 30.70 -11.11 -46.13
CA THR A 117 31.79 -11.14 -47.13
C THR A 117 31.54 -12.15 -48.25
N ALA A 118 30.65 -13.12 -48.07
CA ALA A 118 30.33 -14.11 -49.10
C ALA A 118 29.30 -13.60 -50.12
N GLU A 119 28.52 -12.57 -49.80
CA GLU A 119 27.45 -12.07 -50.67
C GLU A 119 27.95 -11.06 -51.72
N GLU A 120 29.11 -10.42 -51.50
CA GLU A 120 29.63 -9.36 -52.39
C GLU A 120 30.29 -9.89 -53.67
N ASP A 121 30.68 -11.17 -53.73
CA ASP A 121 31.37 -11.77 -54.88
C ASP A 121 30.44 -12.38 -55.96
N SER A 122 29.12 -12.27 -55.83
CA SER A 122 28.16 -12.98 -56.69
C SER A 122 27.38 -12.15 -57.73
N LYS A 123 27.81 -10.92 -58.07
CA LYS A 123 27.10 -10.11 -59.09
C LYS A 123 27.52 -10.46 -60.54
N PRO A 124 26.59 -10.93 -61.41
CA PRO A 124 26.90 -11.24 -62.80
C PRO A 124 26.90 -9.98 -63.69
N LYS A 125 27.88 -9.91 -64.60
CA LYS A 125 28.03 -8.88 -65.63
C LYS A 125 26.80 -8.80 -66.56
N LYS A 126 26.06 -7.68 -66.51
CA LYS A 126 24.94 -7.36 -67.42
C LYS A 126 25.43 -7.01 -68.83
N LYS A 127 25.00 -7.80 -69.82
CA LYS A 127 25.04 -7.48 -71.27
C LYS A 127 23.75 -6.77 -71.71
N ARG A 128 23.96 -5.64 -72.39
CA ARG A 128 23.21 -5.00 -73.50
C ARG A 128 21.69 -5.22 -73.71
N ARG A 129 21.01 -4.07 -73.77
CA ARG A 129 19.95 -3.60 -74.73
C ARG A 129 18.74 -4.50 -75.01
N GLY A 130 17.57 -4.01 -74.61
CA GLY A 130 16.27 -4.30 -75.23
C GLY A 130 15.28 -3.17 -74.91
N LYS A 131 14.78 -2.48 -75.94
CA LYS A 131 13.68 -1.50 -75.88
C LYS A 131 12.42 -2.21 -75.36
N ALA A 132 11.82 -1.71 -74.27
CA ALA A 132 10.50 -2.14 -73.81
C ALA A 132 9.52 -0.95 -73.87
N LYS A 133 8.30 -1.26 -74.32
CA LYS A 133 7.14 -0.39 -74.53
C LYS A 133 6.79 0.46 -73.29
N PRO A 134 6.26 1.68 -73.46
CA PRO A 134 5.72 2.47 -72.37
C PRO A 134 4.50 1.77 -71.78
N LYS A 135 4.54 1.51 -70.46
CA LYS A 135 3.38 1.11 -69.65
C LYS A 135 2.40 2.30 -69.62
N PRO A 136 1.07 2.06 -69.63
CA PRO A 136 0.09 3.12 -69.52
C PRO A 136 0.25 3.78 -68.15
N SER A 137 0.26 5.11 -68.16
CA SER A 137 0.28 5.97 -67.00
C SER A 137 -0.90 5.66 -66.09
N ASP A 138 -0.62 5.12 -64.91
CA ASP A 138 -1.50 5.18 -63.75
C ASP A 138 -1.62 6.65 -63.34
N ALA A 139 -2.42 7.40 -64.09
CA ALA A 139 -2.97 8.68 -63.68
C ALA A 139 -4.14 8.38 -62.72
N GLU A 140 -3.81 7.77 -61.58
CA GLU A 140 -4.70 7.67 -60.43
C GLU A 140 -4.76 9.06 -59.80
N THR A 141 -5.88 9.73 -60.04
CA THR A 141 -6.50 10.81 -59.25
C THR A 141 -5.73 11.24 -58.00
N ALA A 142 -4.92 12.31 -58.14
CA ALA A 142 -4.24 13.02 -57.07
C ALA A 142 -5.21 13.91 -56.25
N ASP A 143 -6.42 13.44 -55.98
CA ASP A 143 -7.41 14.13 -55.17
C ASP A 143 -7.31 13.68 -53.71
N GLY A 144 -6.64 14.50 -52.90
CA GLY A 144 -7.03 14.75 -51.51
C GLY A 144 -6.60 13.77 -50.41
N ALA A 145 -5.74 12.78 -50.67
CA ALA A 145 -5.18 11.97 -49.59
C ALA A 145 -4.15 12.79 -48.79
N ALA A 146 -4.59 13.39 -47.68
CA ALA A 146 -3.70 14.05 -46.72
C ALA A 146 -2.49 13.16 -46.44
N SER A 147 -1.29 13.74 -46.50
CA SER A 147 -0.07 12.95 -46.34
C SER A 147 -0.08 12.22 -44.99
N ALA A 148 0.55 11.04 -44.91
CA ALA A 148 0.63 10.31 -43.64
C ALA A 148 1.21 11.17 -42.49
N TRP A 149 2.05 12.15 -42.85
CA TRP A 149 2.57 13.17 -41.96
C TRP A 149 1.49 14.15 -41.48
N GLU A 150 0.69 14.74 -42.37
CA GLU A 150 -0.43 15.64 -42.00
C GLU A 150 -1.38 14.97 -41.01
N LYS A 151 -1.73 13.69 -41.25
CA LYS A 151 -2.57 12.94 -40.30
C LYS A 151 -1.94 12.84 -38.92
N LYS A 152 -0.64 12.49 -38.82
CA LYS A 152 0.07 12.42 -37.52
C LYS A 152 0.17 13.78 -36.84
N ARG A 153 0.45 14.84 -37.60
CA ARG A 153 0.53 16.21 -37.10
C ARG A 153 -0.82 16.66 -36.53
N ASP A 154 -1.89 16.51 -37.32
CA ASP A 154 -3.20 17.08 -37.01
C ASP A 154 -3.99 16.25 -36.00
N GLN A 155 -3.82 14.93 -35.99
CA GLN A 155 -4.59 14.05 -35.11
C GLN A 155 -3.87 13.71 -33.79
N MET A 156 -2.54 13.92 -33.72
CA MET A 156 -1.74 13.49 -32.57
C MET A 156 -0.87 14.61 -31.98
N LEU A 157 0.03 15.17 -32.78
CA LEU A 157 1.03 16.13 -32.29
C LEU A 157 0.39 17.44 -31.80
N LEU A 158 -0.54 18.01 -32.59
CA LEU A 158 -1.18 19.27 -32.23
C LEU A 158 -2.12 19.14 -31.03
N ALA A 159 -2.66 17.94 -30.77
CA ALA A 159 -3.52 17.70 -29.61
C ALA A 159 -2.73 17.57 -28.30
N ALA A 160 -1.42 17.30 -28.35
CA ALA A 160 -0.59 17.13 -27.16
C ALA A 160 -0.34 18.46 -26.45
N VAL A 161 -0.43 18.46 -25.12
CA VAL A 161 -0.19 19.63 -24.27
C VAL A 161 0.70 19.29 -23.08
N ARG A 162 1.42 20.29 -22.57
CA ARG A 162 2.12 20.22 -21.28
C ARG A 162 1.20 20.77 -20.19
N ILE A 163 1.22 20.14 -19.03
CA ILE A 163 0.47 20.60 -17.86
C ILE A 163 1.45 20.82 -16.71
N THR A 164 1.34 21.98 -16.08
CA THR A 164 2.11 22.35 -14.89
C THR A 164 1.14 22.67 -13.77
N SER A 165 1.23 21.90 -12.69
CA SER A 165 0.44 22.11 -11.48
C SER A 165 0.92 23.34 -10.70
N HIS A 166 0.12 23.77 -9.72
CA HIS A 166 0.48 24.87 -8.83
C HIS A 166 1.80 24.63 -8.05
N GLY A 167 2.09 23.37 -7.71
CA GLY A 167 3.33 22.97 -7.03
C GLY A 167 4.56 22.89 -7.94
N GLY A 168 4.41 23.16 -9.24
CA GLY A 168 5.48 23.04 -10.23
C GLY A 168 5.70 21.62 -10.75
N ALA A 169 4.92 20.62 -10.30
CA ALA A 169 4.94 19.30 -10.92
C ALA A 169 4.45 19.40 -12.36
N GLN A 170 5.21 18.81 -13.28
CA GLN A 170 4.94 18.80 -14.70
C GLN A 170 4.42 17.43 -15.15
N GLY A 171 3.52 17.45 -16.12
CA GLY A 171 3.04 16.28 -16.82
C GLY A 171 2.58 16.61 -18.23
N SER A 172 1.91 15.66 -18.83
CA SER A 172 1.35 15.74 -20.17
C SER A 172 -0.17 15.69 -20.12
N GLY A 173 -0.79 16.08 -21.22
CA GLY A 173 -2.21 15.91 -21.45
C GLY A 173 -2.49 15.92 -22.93
N PHE A 174 -3.77 15.82 -23.30
CA PHE A 174 -4.20 16.05 -24.66
C PHE A 174 -5.56 16.75 -24.72
N VAL A 175 -5.75 17.55 -25.76
CA VAL A 175 -7.02 18.22 -26.06
C VAL A 175 -8.04 17.17 -26.46
N ILE A 176 -9.10 17.02 -25.67
CA ILE A 176 -10.18 16.04 -25.93
C ILE A 176 -11.38 16.67 -26.63
N SER A 177 -11.58 17.98 -26.46
CA SER A 177 -12.63 18.74 -27.14
C SER A 177 -12.23 20.20 -27.24
N ALA A 178 -12.39 20.78 -28.43
CA ALA A 178 -12.27 22.20 -28.69
C ALA A 178 -13.57 22.67 -29.36
N SER A 179 -14.48 23.25 -28.58
CA SER A 179 -15.80 23.69 -29.05
C SER A 179 -16.13 25.10 -28.56
N ALA A 180 -17.30 25.63 -28.95
CA ALA A 180 -17.81 26.89 -28.42
C ALA A 180 -17.96 26.89 -26.89
N ASN A 181 -18.09 25.71 -26.27
CA ASN A 181 -18.18 25.57 -24.81
C ASN A 181 -16.82 25.66 -24.11
N GLY A 182 -15.73 25.77 -24.88
CA GLY A 182 -14.35 25.88 -24.42
C GLY A 182 -13.46 24.73 -24.88
N THR A 183 -12.18 24.82 -24.54
CA THR A 183 -11.20 23.75 -24.76
C THR A 183 -11.06 22.94 -23.47
N PHE A 184 -11.19 21.62 -23.60
CA PHE A 184 -11.01 20.66 -22.51
C PHE A 184 -9.78 19.79 -22.78
N VAL A 185 -9.03 19.52 -21.72
CA VAL A 185 -7.82 18.71 -21.74
C VAL A 185 -7.96 17.59 -20.73
N LEU A 186 -7.66 16.37 -21.17
CA LEU A 186 -7.58 15.20 -20.31
C LEU A 186 -6.12 14.95 -19.89
N THR A 187 -5.92 14.60 -18.63
CA THR A 187 -4.62 14.26 -18.03
C THR A 187 -4.81 13.28 -16.88
N ASN A 188 -3.75 12.98 -16.13
CA ASN A 188 -3.84 12.23 -14.90
C ASN A 188 -4.10 13.10 -13.68
N HIS A 189 -4.78 12.54 -12.69
CA HIS A 189 -4.97 13.21 -11.41
C HIS A 189 -3.64 13.48 -10.70
N HIS A 190 -2.70 12.53 -10.70
CA HIS A 190 -1.42 12.72 -10.02
C HIS A 190 -0.57 13.87 -10.62
N VAL A 191 -0.80 14.24 -11.89
CA VAL A 191 -0.16 15.39 -12.54
C VAL A 191 -0.67 16.71 -11.95
N ILE A 192 -1.95 16.78 -11.59
CA ILE A 192 -2.59 18.00 -11.06
C ILE A 192 -2.82 17.98 -9.54
N ARG A 193 -2.44 16.90 -8.86
CA ARG A 193 -2.76 16.64 -7.43
C ARG A 193 -2.40 17.80 -6.53
N ASP A 194 -1.24 18.43 -6.75
CA ASP A 194 -0.76 19.53 -5.93
C ASP A 194 -1.57 20.82 -6.09
N SER A 195 -2.51 20.84 -7.04
CA SER A 195 -3.49 21.92 -7.25
C SER A 195 -4.85 21.63 -6.61
N ILE A 196 -5.00 20.48 -5.93
CA ILE A 196 -6.22 20.08 -5.22
C ILE A 196 -5.93 20.13 -3.71
N HIS A 197 -6.49 21.13 -3.02
CA HIS A 197 -6.30 21.29 -1.59
C HIS A 197 -7.58 20.98 -0.83
N GLN A 198 -7.53 20.00 0.08
CA GLN A 198 -8.67 19.70 0.95
C GLN A 198 -8.63 20.57 2.20
N HIS A 199 -9.71 21.30 2.47
CA HIS A 199 -9.87 22.05 3.71
C HIS A 199 -11.11 21.57 4.46
N ASP A 200 -10.99 21.45 5.78
CA ASP A 200 -12.15 21.22 6.64
C ASP A 200 -12.95 22.53 6.74
N ARG A 201 -14.11 22.56 6.10
CA ARG A 201 -15.08 23.65 6.22
C ARG A 201 -16.19 23.23 7.17
N TRP A 202 -16.35 24.01 8.24
CA TRP A 202 -17.50 23.84 9.12
C TRP A 202 -18.79 24.16 8.36
N ASP A 203 -19.69 23.19 8.28
CA ASP A 203 -21.04 23.39 7.76
C ASP A 203 -22.00 23.60 8.94
N PRO A 204 -22.53 24.84 9.14
CA PRO A 204 -23.37 25.14 10.28
C PRO A 204 -24.72 24.42 10.23
N VAL A 205 -25.18 23.97 9.05
CA VAL A 205 -26.46 23.29 8.90
C VAL A 205 -26.36 21.84 9.36
N SER A 206 -25.25 21.18 9.05
CA SER A 206 -25.01 19.80 9.48
C SER A 206 -24.25 19.69 10.81
N GLU A 207 -23.88 20.83 11.41
CA GLU A 207 -23.04 20.92 12.62
C GLU A 207 -21.81 20.00 12.55
N SER A 208 -21.19 19.92 11.37
CA SER A 208 -20.07 19.02 11.13
C SER A 208 -19.04 19.65 10.21
N SER A 209 -17.76 19.29 10.40
CA SER A 209 -16.70 19.65 9.46
C SER A 209 -16.82 18.75 8.23
N LYS A 210 -17.04 19.37 7.07
CA LYS A 210 -16.99 18.71 5.77
C LYS A 210 -15.68 19.04 5.10
N LYS A 211 -15.01 18.03 4.55
CA LYS A 211 -13.87 18.24 3.66
C LYS A 211 -14.37 18.82 2.35
N VAL A 212 -13.90 20.01 2.02
CA VAL A 212 -14.21 20.69 0.76
C VAL A 212 -12.91 20.84 -0.01
N ASP A 213 -12.94 20.43 -1.27
CA ASP A 213 -11.81 20.61 -2.17
C ASP A 213 -11.79 22.05 -2.67
N ARG A 214 -10.59 22.65 -2.65
CA ARG A 214 -10.28 23.93 -3.26
C ARG A 214 -9.31 23.70 -4.39
N PHE A 215 -9.74 24.05 -5.60
CA PHE A 215 -8.94 23.90 -6.80
C PHE A 215 -8.13 25.18 -7.06
N MET A 216 -6.83 25.01 -7.24
CA MET A 216 -5.95 26.03 -7.80
C MET A 216 -5.88 25.84 -9.32
N PRO A 217 -5.78 26.92 -10.11
CA PRO A 217 -5.66 26.79 -11.55
C PRO A 217 -4.33 26.11 -11.91
N VAL A 218 -4.36 25.29 -12.96
CA VAL A 218 -3.18 24.68 -13.57
C VAL A 218 -2.78 25.46 -14.82
N THR A 219 -1.51 25.40 -15.21
CA THR A 219 -1.05 25.99 -16.48
C THR A 219 -1.01 24.90 -17.54
N VAL A 220 -1.63 25.16 -18.68
CA VAL A 220 -1.61 24.29 -19.86
C VAL A 220 -0.84 24.99 -20.97
N GLU A 221 0.15 24.32 -21.54
CA GLU A 221 0.91 24.81 -22.68
C GLU A 221 0.55 24.02 -23.94
N SER A 222 0.07 24.71 -24.96
CA SER A 222 -0.14 24.15 -26.29
C SER A 222 0.98 24.58 -27.24
N PHE A 223 1.25 23.76 -28.24
CA PHE A 223 2.37 23.95 -29.16
C PHE A 223 1.84 24.10 -30.57
N ASP A 224 2.28 25.16 -31.26
CA ASP A 224 1.97 25.40 -32.66
C ASP A 224 3.14 24.94 -33.52
N TYR A 225 2.83 24.31 -34.66
CA TYR A 225 3.82 23.78 -35.60
C TYR A 225 3.52 24.25 -37.01
N ASP A 226 4.57 24.39 -37.83
CA ASP A 226 4.43 24.62 -39.27
C ASP A 226 4.04 23.32 -39.99
N GLU A 227 3.84 23.43 -41.32
CA GLU A 227 3.45 22.28 -42.12
C GLU A 227 4.46 21.13 -42.10
N ARG A 228 5.73 21.40 -41.77
CA ARG A 228 6.83 20.44 -41.70
C ARG A 228 7.10 19.93 -40.29
N GLY A 229 6.31 20.34 -39.29
CA GLY A 229 6.48 19.96 -37.90
C GLY A 229 7.56 20.74 -37.16
N ARG A 230 7.99 21.89 -37.69
CA ARG A 230 8.86 22.81 -36.95
C ARG A 230 8.02 23.61 -35.98
N HIS A 231 8.42 23.61 -34.72
CA HIS A 231 7.76 24.40 -33.68
C HIS A 231 7.81 25.89 -34.04
N LEU A 232 6.66 26.55 -33.92
CA LEU A 232 6.49 27.98 -34.19
C LEU A 232 6.42 28.79 -32.90
N ARG A 233 5.55 28.36 -31.97
CA ARG A 233 5.34 29.02 -30.68
C ARG A 233 4.69 28.09 -29.67
N THR A 234 4.84 28.44 -28.40
CA THR A 234 4.14 27.80 -27.27
C THR A 234 3.15 28.81 -26.69
N VAL A 235 1.88 28.40 -26.54
CA VAL A 235 0.83 29.22 -25.97
C VAL A 235 0.49 28.68 -24.59
N GLN A 236 0.64 29.51 -23.56
CA GLN A 236 0.30 29.16 -22.19
C GLN A 236 -1.11 29.69 -21.85
N SER A 237 -1.94 28.83 -21.26
CA SER A 237 -3.31 29.16 -20.83
C SER A 237 -3.54 28.59 -19.43
N ALA A 238 -4.14 29.38 -18.54
CA ALA A 238 -4.60 28.86 -17.26
C ALA A 238 -5.84 27.99 -17.48
N ALA A 239 -5.96 26.91 -16.71
CA ALA A 239 -7.10 26.01 -16.77
C ALA A 239 -7.64 25.71 -15.37
N ASP A 240 -8.96 25.55 -15.29
CA ASP A 240 -9.66 25.17 -14.07
C ASP A 240 -9.91 23.66 -14.08
N ILE A 241 -9.77 23.02 -12.91
CA ILE A 241 -10.05 21.59 -12.73
C ILE A 241 -11.57 21.40 -12.71
N VAL A 242 -12.08 20.59 -13.63
CA VAL A 242 -13.53 20.36 -13.80
C VAL A 242 -13.96 19.06 -13.14
N ALA A 243 -13.17 18.01 -13.32
CA ALA A 243 -13.45 16.68 -12.79
C ALA A 243 -12.14 15.93 -12.56
N TYR A 244 -12.13 15.02 -11.59
CA TYR A 244 -11.01 14.11 -11.37
C TYR A 244 -11.46 12.83 -10.65
N SER A 245 -10.71 11.75 -10.86
CA SER A 245 -10.79 10.50 -10.12
C SER A 245 -9.46 10.26 -9.41
N MET A 246 -9.49 9.87 -8.14
CA MET A 246 -8.29 9.90 -7.32
C MET A 246 -7.24 8.86 -7.77
N TYR A 247 -5.98 9.31 -7.78
CA TYR A 247 -4.84 8.43 -7.70
C TYR A 247 -4.69 7.98 -6.26
N GLY A 248 -5.18 6.79 -5.95
CA GLY A 248 -4.90 6.15 -4.68
C GLY A 248 -3.69 5.22 -4.71
N ASP A 249 -3.42 4.64 -3.55
CA ASP A 249 -2.45 3.56 -3.40
C ASP A 249 -2.94 2.27 -4.10
N LYS A 250 -2.25 1.14 -3.87
CA LYS A 250 -2.60 -0.15 -4.49
C LYS A 250 -4.07 -0.55 -4.25
N TRP A 251 -4.72 -0.01 -3.20
CA TRP A 251 -6.06 -0.35 -2.78
C TRP A 251 -7.11 0.74 -3.07
N SER A 252 -6.68 1.93 -3.49
CA SER A 252 -7.56 3.10 -3.70
C SER A 252 -7.40 3.75 -5.08
N PHE A 253 -6.79 3.05 -6.04
CA PHE A 253 -6.66 3.54 -7.41
C PHE A 253 -8.04 3.63 -8.07
N GLU A 254 -8.59 4.84 -8.22
CA GLU A 254 -9.92 5.10 -8.79
C GLU A 254 -9.87 5.47 -10.28
N GLY A 255 -8.71 5.30 -10.92
CA GLY A 255 -8.54 5.54 -12.35
C GLY A 255 -7.57 6.66 -12.69
N ASP A 256 -7.15 7.51 -11.75
CA ASP A 256 -6.12 8.54 -11.97
C ASP A 256 -6.34 9.40 -13.22
N LEU A 257 -7.57 9.85 -13.43
CA LEU A 257 -7.96 10.73 -14.52
C LEU A 257 -8.30 12.11 -13.99
N ALA A 258 -8.00 13.15 -14.77
CA ALA A 258 -8.44 14.50 -14.52
C ALA A 258 -8.80 15.21 -15.81
N LEU A 259 -9.83 16.05 -15.74
CA LEU A 259 -10.30 16.90 -16.81
C LEU A 259 -10.14 18.36 -16.40
N VAL A 260 -9.46 19.14 -17.23
CA VAL A 260 -9.26 20.58 -17.03
C VAL A 260 -9.84 21.36 -18.19
N LYS A 261 -10.37 22.56 -17.91
CA LYS A 261 -10.95 23.46 -18.90
C LYS A 261 -10.10 24.72 -19.00
N LEU A 262 -9.62 25.04 -20.20
CA LEU A 262 -8.81 26.22 -20.44
C LEU A 262 -9.69 27.48 -20.33
N LYS A 263 -9.13 28.54 -19.72
CA LYS A 263 -9.79 29.85 -19.61
C LYS A 263 -9.80 30.59 -20.94
N ALA A 264 -8.70 30.49 -21.69
CA ALA A 264 -8.63 30.98 -23.07
C ALA A 264 -8.68 29.78 -24.03
N PRO A 265 -9.61 29.74 -24.99
CA PRO A 265 -9.68 28.67 -25.97
C PRO A 265 -8.44 28.67 -26.86
N ILE A 266 -8.03 27.49 -27.29
CA ILE A 266 -6.93 27.30 -28.25
C ILE A 266 -7.49 26.78 -29.58
N THR A 267 -6.72 26.98 -30.65
CA THR A 267 -7.07 26.58 -32.02
C THR A 267 -6.68 25.15 -32.35
N ASN A 268 -5.97 24.46 -31.45
CA ASN A 268 -5.47 23.11 -31.69
C ASN A 268 -6.63 22.12 -31.85
N PRO A 269 -6.54 21.19 -32.82
CA PRO A 269 -7.52 20.12 -33.00
C PRO A 269 -7.58 19.21 -31.76
N ALA A 270 -8.77 18.68 -31.49
CA ALA A 270 -8.98 17.67 -30.46
C ALA A 270 -8.56 16.28 -30.96
N ALA A 271 -7.93 15.49 -30.10
CA ALA A 271 -7.68 14.08 -30.36
C ALA A 271 -8.99 13.28 -30.30
N THR A 272 -9.16 12.33 -31.22
CA THR A 272 -10.32 11.42 -31.21
C THR A 272 -10.03 10.22 -30.30
N VAL A 273 -10.85 10.00 -29.28
CA VAL A 273 -10.79 8.78 -28.45
C VAL A 273 -11.53 7.67 -29.18
N ILE A 274 -11.00 6.45 -29.17
CA ILE A 274 -11.70 5.28 -29.75
C ILE A 274 -13.04 5.08 -29.06
N ASP A 275 -14.09 4.75 -29.82
CA ASP A 275 -15.40 4.45 -29.28
C ASP A 275 -15.36 3.20 -28.38
N GLU A 276 -16.15 3.20 -27.30
CA GLU A 276 -16.12 2.12 -26.30
C GLU A 276 -16.43 0.74 -26.90
N GLY A 277 -17.41 0.67 -27.81
CA GLY A 277 -17.78 -0.57 -28.50
C GLY A 277 -16.75 -1.05 -29.53
N ASP A 278 -15.83 -0.18 -29.95
CA ASP A 278 -14.77 -0.52 -30.89
C ASP A 278 -13.44 -0.87 -30.18
N PHE A 279 -13.39 -0.81 -28.84
CA PHE A 279 -12.17 -1.10 -28.09
C PHE A 279 -11.72 -2.57 -28.22
N ASP A 280 -12.65 -3.49 -28.47
CA ASP A 280 -12.37 -4.90 -28.77
C ASP A 280 -11.53 -5.10 -30.04
N GLU A 281 -11.43 -4.07 -30.89
CA GLU A 281 -10.55 -4.08 -32.06
C GLU A 281 -9.06 -3.91 -31.69
N VAL A 282 -8.74 -3.44 -30.47
CA VAL A 282 -7.36 -3.25 -29.99
C VAL A 282 -6.76 -4.59 -29.60
N ARG A 283 -5.55 -4.89 -30.10
CA ARG A 283 -4.88 -6.17 -29.86
C ARG A 283 -3.50 -6.00 -29.26
N ALA A 284 -3.03 -7.03 -28.56
CA ALA A 284 -1.60 -7.13 -28.26
C ALA A 284 -0.81 -7.13 -29.58
N LEU A 285 0.36 -6.52 -29.56
CA LEU A 285 1.24 -6.25 -30.70
C LEU A 285 0.75 -5.15 -31.66
N ASP A 286 -0.38 -4.49 -31.40
CA ASP A 286 -0.75 -3.29 -32.18
C ASP A 286 0.34 -2.21 -32.02
N GLU A 287 0.75 -1.62 -33.15
CA GLU A 287 1.67 -0.48 -33.15
C GLU A 287 0.98 0.74 -32.54
N ILE A 288 1.66 1.35 -31.58
CA ILE A 288 1.18 2.51 -30.85
C ILE A 288 2.22 3.61 -30.83
N ILE A 289 1.73 4.85 -30.78
CA ILE A 289 2.56 6.05 -30.68
C ILE A 289 2.04 6.87 -29.51
N MET A 290 2.93 7.21 -28.58
CA MET A 290 2.64 8.06 -27.44
C MET A 290 3.29 9.44 -27.65
N PHE A 291 2.52 10.51 -27.45
CA PHE A 291 3.02 11.88 -27.46
C PHE A 291 2.95 12.48 -26.07
N GLY A 292 4.10 12.86 -25.51
CA GLY A 292 4.21 13.42 -24.17
C GLY A 292 5.24 14.54 -24.04
N CYS A 293 5.14 15.31 -22.97
CA CYS A 293 6.00 16.45 -22.64
C CYS A 293 6.86 16.14 -21.40
N PRO A 294 7.90 15.29 -21.53
CA PRO A 294 8.74 14.93 -20.39
C PRO A 294 9.47 16.15 -19.80
N ASP A 295 9.80 16.11 -18.51
CA ASP A 295 10.21 17.27 -17.71
C ASP A 295 11.37 18.07 -18.30
N ALA A 296 12.30 17.40 -18.98
CA ALA A 296 13.49 18.02 -19.56
C ALA A 296 13.35 18.42 -21.04
N SER A 297 12.20 18.17 -21.67
CA SER A 297 12.00 18.49 -23.08
C SER A 297 11.25 19.80 -23.24
N GLU A 298 11.74 20.65 -24.14
CA GLU A 298 11.06 21.89 -24.53
C GLU A 298 9.77 21.63 -25.33
N LEU A 299 9.64 20.47 -25.97
CA LEU A 299 8.54 20.13 -26.87
C LEU A 299 7.95 18.74 -26.57
N PRO A 300 6.70 18.47 -27.00
CA PRO A 300 6.18 17.12 -27.11
C PRO A 300 7.13 16.19 -27.88
N LEU A 301 7.43 15.02 -27.30
CA LEU A 301 8.25 13.98 -27.91
C LEU A 301 7.40 12.76 -28.27
N PRO A 302 7.43 12.29 -29.53
CA PRO A 302 6.84 11.02 -29.90
C PRO A 302 7.70 9.86 -29.43
N THR A 303 7.05 8.81 -28.95
CA THR A 303 7.67 7.50 -28.68
C THR A 303 6.80 6.42 -29.27
N THR A 304 7.42 5.44 -29.93
CA THR A 304 6.71 4.33 -30.57
C THR A 304 6.92 3.05 -29.79
N GLY A 305 5.98 2.13 -29.90
CA GLY A 305 6.04 0.83 -29.24
C GLY A 305 4.87 -0.04 -29.65
N HIS A 306 4.60 -1.07 -28.87
CA HIS A 306 3.49 -1.99 -29.09
C HIS A 306 2.67 -2.16 -27.82
N VAL A 307 1.40 -2.54 -27.99
CA VAL A 307 0.58 -3.07 -26.90
C VAL A 307 1.18 -4.40 -26.43
N ALA A 308 1.59 -4.48 -25.17
CA ALA A 308 2.16 -5.69 -24.58
C ALA A 308 1.08 -6.58 -23.96
N SER A 309 0.10 -5.98 -23.29
CA SER A 309 -1.02 -6.68 -22.65
C SER A 309 -2.21 -5.73 -22.47
N LEU A 310 -3.41 -6.28 -22.58
CA LEU A 310 -4.68 -5.60 -22.29
C LEU A 310 -5.35 -6.15 -21.02
N SER A 311 -4.74 -7.16 -20.38
CA SER A 311 -5.33 -7.88 -19.25
C SER A 311 -4.84 -7.36 -17.89
N GLU A 312 -4.01 -6.31 -17.87
CA GLU A 312 -3.54 -5.77 -16.60
C GLU A 312 -4.69 -5.04 -15.89
N GLN A 313 -4.76 -5.21 -14.58
CA GLN A 313 -5.77 -4.54 -13.77
C GLN A 313 -5.16 -4.05 -12.45
N LYS A 314 -5.68 -2.92 -11.96
CA LYS A 314 -5.33 -2.40 -10.64
C LYS A 314 -6.58 -1.84 -9.97
N ALA A 315 -6.94 -2.40 -8.82
CA ALA A 315 -8.18 -2.05 -8.10
C ALA A 315 -9.45 -2.12 -8.98
N GLY A 316 -9.51 -3.10 -9.89
CA GLY A 316 -10.64 -3.29 -10.81
C GLY A 316 -10.64 -2.35 -12.03
N ILE A 317 -9.68 -1.44 -12.14
CA ILE A 317 -9.51 -0.58 -13.33
C ILE A 317 -8.69 -1.29 -14.38
N GLY A 318 -9.20 -1.33 -15.61
CA GLY A 318 -8.51 -1.89 -16.77
C GLY A 318 -7.30 -1.05 -17.18
N LEU A 319 -6.13 -1.70 -17.25
CA LEU A 319 -4.87 -1.08 -17.66
C LEU A 319 -4.32 -1.77 -18.91
N MET A 320 -3.75 -0.98 -19.81
CA MET A 320 -2.97 -1.46 -20.94
C MET A 320 -1.49 -1.41 -20.59
N LEU A 321 -0.81 -2.54 -20.68
CA LEU A 321 0.65 -2.59 -20.67
C LEU A 321 1.17 -2.32 -22.08
N SER A 322 2.14 -1.42 -22.19
CA SER A 322 2.73 -1.00 -23.46
C SER A 322 4.24 -0.97 -23.37
N GLN A 323 4.91 -1.15 -24.52
CA GLN A 323 6.36 -1.08 -24.67
C GLN A 323 6.86 0.32 -25.08
N VAL A 324 6.05 1.35 -24.88
CA VAL A 324 6.46 2.73 -25.20
C VAL A 324 7.44 3.24 -24.16
N PHE A 325 8.47 3.93 -24.62
CA PHE A 325 9.42 4.57 -23.72
C PHE A 325 8.76 5.80 -23.08
N GLY A 326 8.71 5.84 -21.76
CA GLY A 326 8.28 7.03 -21.02
C GLY A 326 9.43 7.63 -20.22
N ASN A 327 9.29 8.90 -19.87
CA ASN A 327 10.16 9.62 -18.95
C ASN A 327 9.31 10.28 -17.85
N PRO A 328 9.91 10.73 -16.73
CA PRO A 328 9.24 11.70 -15.85
C PRO A 328 8.67 12.87 -16.67
N GLY A 329 7.43 13.25 -16.37
CA GLY A 329 6.65 14.24 -17.14
C GLY A 329 5.81 13.68 -18.30
N SER A 330 6.01 12.43 -18.72
CA SER A 330 5.17 11.80 -19.77
C SER A 330 3.82 11.25 -19.25
N SER A 331 3.58 11.26 -17.94
CA SER A 331 2.26 10.92 -17.40
C SER A 331 1.18 11.87 -17.94
N GLY A 332 0.05 11.32 -18.35
CA GLY A 332 -1.08 12.02 -18.95
C GLY A 332 -1.03 12.06 -20.49
N SER A 333 0.01 11.47 -21.10
CA SER A 333 0.15 11.40 -22.56
C SER A 333 -0.91 10.51 -23.19
N ALA A 334 -1.47 10.94 -24.31
CA ALA A 334 -2.30 10.08 -25.16
C ALA A 334 -1.46 8.97 -25.82
N VAL A 335 -2.00 7.76 -25.84
CA VAL A 335 -1.47 6.62 -26.58
C VAL A 335 -2.38 6.35 -27.77
N PHE A 336 -1.83 6.56 -28.96
CA PHE A 336 -2.55 6.50 -30.23
C PHE A 336 -2.32 5.18 -30.95
N ARG A 337 -3.37 4.69 -31.63
CA ARG A 337 -3.35 3.58 -32.59
C ARG A 337 -3.95 4.06 -33.90
N TYR A 338 -3.42 3.61 -35.04
CA TYR A 338 -4.07 3.85 -36.33
C TYR A 338 -5.19 2.83 -36.56
N SER A 339 -6.42 3.30 -36.81
CA SER A 339 -7.52 2.45 -37.26
C SER A 339 -7.52 2.40 -38.79
N GLU A 340 -7.24 1.23 -39.37
CA GLU A 340 -7.32 1.06 -40.83
C GLU A 340 -8.75 1.31 -41.34
N LYS A 341 -9.74 0.74 -40.64
CA LYS A 341 -11.17 0.83 -40.93
C LYS A 341 -11.66 2.29 -40.94
N ARG A 342 -11.23 3.10 -39.97
CA ARG A 342 -11.63 4.52 -39.85
C ARG A 342 -10.61 5.49 -40.47
N SER A 343 -9.49 4.96 -40.97
CA SER A 343 -8.40 5.69 -41.63
C SER A 343 -7.87 6.91 -40.85
N ARG A 344 -7.84 6.81 -39.52
CA ARG A 344 -7.43 7.87 -38.58
C ARG A 344 -6.71 7.30 -37.35
N TYR A 345 -5.91 8.15 -36.69
CA TYR A 345 -5.34 7.85 -35.38
C TYR A 345 -6.36 8.11 -34.28
N GLU A 346 -6.45 7.20 -33.32
CA GLU A 346 -7.39 7.26 -32.21
C GLU A 346 -6.65 6.99 -30.90
N VAL A 347 -7.03 7.72 -29.85
CA VAL A 347 -6.53 7.51 -28.49
C VAL A 347 -7.17 6.25 -27.94
N ILE A 348 -6.35 5.24 -27.65
CA ILE A 348 -6.79 3.96 -27.07
C ILE A 348 -6.52 3.89 -25.56
N ALA A 349 -5.62 4.73 -25.05
CA ALA A 349 -5.31 4.79 -23.63
C ALA A 349 -4.62 6.12 -23.27
N ILE A 350 -4.54 6.41 -21.98
CA ILE A 350 -3.74 7.53 -21.43
C ILE A 350 -2.65 6.98 -20.50
N HIS A 351 -1.39 7.31 -20.78
CA HIS A 351 -0.27 6.83 -19.99
C HIS A 351 -0.32 7.38 -18.56
N SER A 352 -0.27 6.51 -17.54
CA SER A 352 -0.40 6.90 -16.12
C SER A 352 0.73 6.40 -15.23
N LEU A 353 1.11 5.13 -15.36
CA LEU A 353 1.94 4.44 -14.38
C LEU A 353 3.17 3.78 -15.02
N THR A 354 4.28 3.76 -14.29
CA THR A 354 5.44 2.94 -14.68
C THR A 354 5.29 1.52 -14.17
N ASP A 355 5.75 0.54 -14.94
CA ASP A 355 5.83 -0.85 -14.48
C ASP A 355 7.27 -1.16 -14.05
N SER A 356 7.45 -1.62 -12.81
CA SER A 356 8.75 -1.94 -12.25
C SER A 356 9.43 -3.11 -12.98
N ARG A 357 8.68 -4.00 -13.64
CA ARG A 357 9.21 -5.05 -14.52
C ARG A 357 9.98 -4.46 -15.69
N GLY A 358 9.66 -3.23 -16.10
CA GLY A 358 10.27 -2.53 -17.22
C GLY A 358 11.45 -1.63 -16.85
N LYS A 359 12.01 -1.75 -15.64
CA LYS A 359 13.07 -0.88 -15.14
C LYS A 359 14.39 -1.14 -15.92
N LEU A 360 14.94 -0.11 -16.57
CA LEU A 360 16.17 -0.23 -17.37
C LEU A 360 17.46 -0.08 -16.55
N THR A 361 17.39 0.63 -15.42
CA THR A 361 18.55 0.94 -14.58
C THR A 361 18.19 0.76 -13.11
N ASP A 362 19.12 0.34 -12.26
CA ASP A 362 18.89 0.15 -10.82
C ASP A 362 18.43 1.43 -10.11
N VAL A 363 18.79 2.59 -10.67
CA VAL A 363 18.38 3.92 -10.20
C VAL A 363 16.98 4.34 -10.69
N GLY A 364 16.27 3.52 -11.46
CA GLY A 364 14.90 3.78 -11.90
C GLY A 364 14.76 4.88 -12.96
N ARG A 365 15.86 5.21 -13.65
CA ARG A 365 15.83 6.15 -14.78
C ARG A 365 15.54 5.36 -16.05
N GLY A 366 14.36 5.59 -16.61
CA GLY A 366 13.87 4.92 -17.80
C GLY A 366 13.10 3.63 -17.50
N TYR A 367 11.85 3.59 -17.97
CA TYR A 367 11.04 2.38 -17.98
C TYR A 367 10.52 2.15 -19.39
N PHE A 368 10.75 0.95 -19.92
CA PHE A 368 10.26 0.54 -21.24
C PHE A 368 8.90 -0.14 -21.18
N LEU A 369 8.43 -0.55 -19.98
CA LEU A 369 7.06 -1.03 -19.77
C LEU A 369 6.25 0.02 -19.04
N ARG A 370 5.09 0.34 -19.62
CA ARG A 370 4.22 1.42 -19.17
C ARG A 370 2.79 0.95 -19.06
N LEU A 371 2.14 1.34 -17.98
CA LEU A 371 0.72 1.11 -17.74
C LEU A 371 -0.04 2.38 -18.14
N ALA A 372 -1.10 2.19 -18.92
CA ALA A 372 -1.97 3.24 -19.41
C ALA A 372 -3.43 2.89 -19.10
N ILE A 373 -4.23 3.88 -18.72
CA ILE A 373 -5.66 3.71 -18.46
C ILE A 373 -6.37 3.59 -19.79
N GLN A 374 -7.13 2.52 -19.99
CA GLN A 374 -7.76 2.18 -21.27
C GLN A 374 -8.90 3.15 -21.61
N ALA A 375 -9.19 3.32 -22.91
CA ALA A 375 -10.27 4.19 -23.37
C ALA A 375 -11.64 3.93 -22.73
N PRO A 376 -12.11 2.68 -22.49
CA PRO A 376 -13.38 2.43 -21.79
C PRO A 376 -13.46 3.11 -20.41
N GLU A 377 -12.35 3.18 -19.67
CA GLU A 377 -12.31 3.87 -18.38
C GLU A 377 -12.36 5.40 -18.54
N ILE A 378 -11.83 5.94 -19.65
CA ILE A 378 -11.99 7.35 -20.02
C ILE A 378 -13.47 7.67 -20.31
N HIS A 379 -14.15 6.82 -21.09
CA HIS A 379 -15.58 6.94 -21.37
C HIS A 379 -16.41 6.91 -20.09
N LYS A 380 -16.15 5.93 -19.22
CA LYS A 380 -16.80 5.79 -17.91
C LYS A 380 -16.58 7.02 -17.03
N PHE A 381 -15.34 7.50 -16.93
CA PHE A 381 -15.00 8.72 -16.19
C PHE A 381 -15.79 9.93 -16.70
N LEU A 382 -15.82 10.15 -18.02
CA LEU A 382 -16.56 11.28 -18.60
C LEU A 382 -18.06 11.15 -18.37
N ARG A 383 -18.65 9.95 -18.48
CA ARG A 383 -20.07 9.73 -18.15
C ARG A 383 -20.39 10.03 -16.69
N LEU A 384 -19.58 9.53 -15.75
CA LEU A 384 -19.77 9.75 -14.31
C LEU A 384 -19.78 11.24 -13.92
N HIS A 385 -19.09 12.07 -14.69
CA HIS A 385 -19.03 13.52 -14.49
C HIS A 385 -19.96 14.31 -15.42
N ASN A 386 -20.89 13.68 -16.13
CA ASN A 386 -21.80 14.31 -17.11
C ASN A 386 -21.09 15.03 -18.28
N MET A 387 -19.92 14.53 -18.67
CA MET A 387 -19.04 15.07 -19.72
C MET A 387 -18.93 14.15 -20.94
N GLY A 388 -19.81 13.15 -21.09
CA GLY A 388 -19.80 12.21 -22.23
C GLY A 388 -19.94 12.90 -23.60
N HIS A 389 -20.62 14.05 -23.65
CA HIS A 389 -20.79 14.86 -24.85
C HIS A 389 -19.47 15.37 -25.45
N LEU A 390 -18.38 15.42 -24.66
CA LEU A 390 -17.06 15.85 -25.15
C LEU A 390 -16.46 14.88 -26.17
N LEU A 391 -16.95 13.63 -26.22
CA LEU A 391 -16.50 12.62 -27.17
C LEU A 391 -17.30 12.62 -28.48
N GLY A 392 -18.20 13.60 -28.68
CA GLY A 392 -19.12 13.58 -29.82
C GLY A 392 -20.20 12.50 -29.73
N LEU A 393 -20.30 11.82 -28.59
CA LEU A 393 -21.49 11.05 -28.23
C LEU A 393 -22.62 12.07 -28.13
N GLU A 394 -23.49 12.10 -29.15
CA GLU A 394 -24.70 12.91 -29.07
C GLU A 394 -25.38 12.60 -27.74
N ALA A 395 -25.98 13.60 -27.11
CA ALA A 395 -26.82 13.42 -25.93
C ALA A 395 -28.13 12.68 -26.32
N GLY A 396 -28.00 11.61 -27.09
CA GLY A 396 -29.04 10.68 -27.46
C GLY A 396 -29.50 10.02 -26.19
N GLN A 397 -30.59 10.55 -25.66
CA GLN A 397 -31.59 9.89 -24.84
C GLN A 397 -30.95 8.77 -24.02
N SER A 398 -30.33 9.12 -22.89
CA SER A 398 -30.11 8.14 -21.83
C SER A 398 -31.46 7.47 -21.58
N ASN A 399 -31.66 6.28 -22.12
CA ASN A 399 -32.79 5.42 -21.78
C ASN A 399 -32.56 5.03 -20.32
N GLU A 400 -32.92 5.94 -19.42
CA GLU A 400 -32.89 5.79 -17.96
C GLU A 400 -33.68 4.54 -17.52
N SER A 401 -34.54 4.01 -18.41
CA SER A 401 -35.30 2.77 -18.26
C SER A 401 -34.61 1.47 -18.69
N GLN A 402 -33.59 1.51 -19.57
CA GLN A 402 -32.84 0.31 -19.98
C GLN A 402 -31.60 0.07 -19.12
N ASP A 403 -30.93 1.14 -18.67
CA ASP A 403 -29.80 0.99 -17.74
C ASP A 403 -30.24 0.53 -16.35
N THR A 404 -31.46 0.87 -15.91
CA THR A 404 -32.03 0.30 -14.67
C THR A 404 -32.46 -1.16 -14.80
N CYS A 405 -32.70 -1.66 -16.03
CA CYS A 405 -33.11 -3.05 -16.26
C CYS A 405 -31.92 -3.97 -16.58
N LEU A 406 -30.92 -3.48 -17.33
CA LEU A 406 -29.63 -4.16 -17.54
C LEU A 406 -28.78 -4.16 -16.27
N ALA A 407 -28.82 -3.12 -15.44
CA ALA A 407 -28.24 -3.16 -14.09
C ALA A 407 -28.93 -4.18 -13.17
N ARG A 408 -30.14 -4.64 -13.50
CA ARG A 408 -30.88 -5.63 -12.69
C ARG A 408 -30.63 -7.07 -13.13
N THR A 409 -30.37 -7.30 -14.42
CA THR A 409 -29.99 -8.62 -14.94
C THR A 409 -28.48 -8.86 -14.89
N SER A 410 -27.64 -7.82 -15.02
CA SER A 410 -26.20 -7.94 -14.77
C SER A 410 -25.91 -8.18 -13.29
N PHE A 411 -26.74 -7.67 -12.37
CA PHE A 411 -26.59 -7.88 -10.93
C PHE A 411 -26.62 -9.36 -10.52
N HIS A 412 -27.40 -10.21 -11.19
CA HIS A 412 -27.49 -11.64 -10.81
C HIS A 412 -26.35 -12.50 -11.38
N THR A 413 -25.85 -12.21 -12.58
CA THR A 413 -24.63 -12.85 -13.10
C THR A 413 -23.36 -12.29 -12.48
N GLN A 414 -23.37 -11.00 -12.10
CA GLN A 414 -22.30 -10.35 -11.37
C GLN A 414 -22.29 -10.75 -9.89
N GLU A 415 -23.43 -11.07 -9.26
CA GLU A 415 -23.45 -11.67 -7.92
C GLU A 415 -22.83 -13.07 -7.91
N ILE A 416 -23.07 -13.90 -8.92
CA ILE A 416 -22.48 -15.25 -8.99
C ILE A 416 -20.98 -15.15 -9.28
N ALA A 417 -20.58 -14.26 -10.20
CA ALA A 417 -19.17 -14.01 -10.48
C ALA A 417 -18.46 -13.28 -9.33
N GLU A 418 -19.11 -12.38 -8.59
CA GLU A 418 -18.59 -11.74 -7.37
C GLU A 418 -18.54 -12.72 -6.20
N ILE A 419 -19.45 -13.69 -6.09
CA ILE A 419 -19.38 -14.73 -5.05
C ILE A 419 -18.23 -15.70 -5.36
N GLU A 420 -18.05 -16.12 -6.62
CA GLU A 420 -16.89 -16.93 -7.03
C GLU A 420 -15.58 -16.14 -6.96
N TRP A 421 -15.59 -14.85 -7.33
CA TRP A 421 -14.42 -13.97 -7.25
C TRP A 421 -14.07 -13.56 -5.82
N VAL A 422 -15.05 -13.32 -4.94
CA VAL A 422 -14.84 -13.10 -3.50
C VAL A 422 -14.39 -14.40 -2.81
N ALA A 423 -14.89 -15.56 -3.24
CA ALA A 423 -14.38 -16.85 -2.75
C ALA A 423 -12.95 -17.14 -3.23
N CYS A 424 -12.61 -16.77 -4.47
CA CYS A 424 -11.26 -16.92 -5.03
C CYS A 424 -10.28 -15.88 -4.44
N MET A 425 -10.72 -14.64 -4.27
CA MET A 425 -9.98 -13.58 -3.56
C MET A 425 -9.79 -13.94 -2.09
N ALA A 426 -10.82 -14.44 -1.38
CA ALA A 426 -10.67 -14.90 0.00
C ALA A 426 -9.73 -16.12 0.13
N ALA A 427 -9.61 -16.93 -0.92
CA ALA A 427 -8.63 -18.02 -0.99
C ALA A 427 -7.21 -17.53 -1.30
N GLN A 428 -7.05 -16.42 -2.04
CA GLN A 428 -5.74 -15.83 -2.37
C GLN A 428 -5.27 -14.77 -1.34
N GLU A 429 -6.20 -14.22 -0.55
CA GLU A 429 -6.02 -13.24 0.53
C GLU A 429 -5.52 -13.89 1.84
N GLN A 430 -5.57 -15.22 1.95
CA GLN A 430 -5.04 -15.93 3.12
C GLN A 430 -3.50 -15.88 3.25
N ASP A 431 -2.76 -15.57 2.18
CA ASP A 431 -1.29 -15.59 2.21
C ASP A 431 -0.62 -14.20 2.28
N ALA A 432 -1.35 -13.12 1.99
CA ALA A 432 -0.82 -11.75 2.09
C ALA A 432 -1.33 -11.05 3.36
N VAL A 433 -0.90 -11.52 4.53
CA VAL A 433 -1.19 -10.86 5.81
C VAL A 433 -0.76 -9.41 5.71
N CYS A 434 -1.73 -8.49 5.72
CA CYS A 434 -1.49 -7.05 5.68
C CYS A 434 -0.37 -6.71 6.68
N PRO A 435 0.75 -6.07 6.28
CA PRO A 435 1.94 -5.94 7.12
C PRO A 435 1.62 -5.35 8.51
N SER A 436 0.63 -4.47 8.57
CA SER A 436 0.11 -3.88 9.82
C SER A 436 -0.38 -4.91 10.85
N VAL A 437 -1.01 -6.01 10.42
CA VAL A 437 -1.51 -7.08 11.31
C VAL A 437 -0.35 -7.89 11.88
N TRP A 438 0.64 -8.22 11.05
CA TRP A 438 1.85 -8.90 11.50
C TRP A 438 2.61 -8.06 12.53
N TYR A 439 2.90 -6.80 12.23
CA TYR A 439 3.59 -5.90 13.17
C TYR A 439 2.80 -5.70 14.46
N ALA A 440 1.47 -5.66 14.40
CA ALA A 440 0.63 -5.60 15.59
C ALA A 440 0.78 -6.87 16.46
N ARG A 441 0.81 -8.06 15.85
CA ARG A 441 1.03 -9.34 16.58
C ARG A 441 2.42 -9.38 17.22
N VAL A 442 3.46 -8.99 16.49
CA VAL A 442 4.83 -8.93 17.00
C VAL A 442 4.91 -7.96 18.19
N LYS A 443 4.35 -6.76 18.03
CA LYS A 443 4.29 -5.75 19.10
C LYS A 443 3.57 -6.26 20.35
N TRP A 444 2.44 -6.96 20.19
CA TRP A 444 1.74 -7.61 21.29
C TRP A 444 2.60 -8.68 21.97
N GLY A 445 3.31 -9.50 21.20
CA GLY A 445 4.27 -10.47 21.73
C GLY A 445 5.34 -9.77 22.58
N MET A 446 5.95 -8.71 22.07
CA MET A 446 6.96 -7.92 22.78
C MET A 446 6.40 -7.29 24.06
N LEU A 447 5.14 -6.83 24.05
CA LEU A 447 4.48 -6.29 25.25
C LEU A 447 4.26 -7.37 26.31
N ILE A 448 3.83 -8.58 25.92
CA ILE A 448 3.67 -9.72 26.84
C ILE A 448 5.02 -10.09 27.47
N PHE A 449 6.09 -10.17 26.66
CA PHE A 449 7.45 -10.39 27.15
C PHE A 449 7.88 -9.30 28.14
N TRP A 450 7.63 -8.03 27.83
CA TRP A 450 7.93 -6.92 28.74
C TRP A 450 7.19 -7.01 30.08
N ILE A 451 5.89 -7.34 30.06
CA ILE A 451 5.09 -7.55 31.28
C ILE A 451 5.69 -8.68 32.11
N PHE A 452 6.02 -9.81 31.47
CA PHE A 452 6.60 -10.96 32.14
C PHE A 452 7.93 -10.61 32.84
N PHE A 453 8.86 -9.95 32.14
CA PHE A 453 10.16 -9.59 32.72
C PHE A 453 10.06 -8.53 33.82
N THR A 454 9.19 -7.53 33.64
CA THR A 454 8.89 -6.57 34.71
C THR A 454 8.28 -7.27 35.93
N GLY A 455 7.44 -8.28 35.72
CA GLY A 455 6.89 -9.12 36.78
C GLY A 455 7.97 -9.90 37.55
N VAL A 456 8.96 -10.46 36.85
CA VAL A 456 10.11 -11.13 37.49
C VAL A 456 10.93 -10.15 38.33
N ASP A 457 11.22 -8.96 37.80
CA ASP A 457 11.93 -7.90 38.51
C ASP A 457 11.17 -7.47 39.78
N LEU A 458 9.84 -7.28 39.69
CA LEU A 458 8.97 -6.94 40.82
C LEU A 458 8.85 -8.07 41.85
N TRP A 459 8.83 -9.32 41.39
CA TRP A 459 8.81 -10.49 42.25
C TRP A 459 10.09 -10.56 43.09
N MET A 460 11.26 -10.34 42.49
CA MET A 460 12.53 -10.29 43.22
C MET A 460 12.54 -9.18 44.29
N TRP A 461 11.99 -8.01 43.97
CA TRP A 461 11.81 -6.94 44.95
C TRP A 461 10.87 -7.35 46.09
N HIS A 462 9.73 -7.97 45.78
CA HIS A 462 8.76 -8.43 46.78
C HIS A 462 9.36 -9.41 47.80
N TRP A 463 10.29 -10.27 47.38
CA TRP A 463 11.00 -11.21 48.27
C TRP A 463 12.20 -10.60 49.01
N ASN A 464 12.26 -9.28 49.13
CA ASN A 464 13.35 -8.56 49.80
C ASN A 464 14.76 -8.86 49.23
N GLN A 465 14.85 -9.34 47.99
CA GLN A 465 16.14 -9.54 47.31
C GLN A 465 16.68 -8.24 46.70
N SER A 466 15.93 -7.14 46.79
CA SER A 466 16.29 -5.87 46.17
C SER A 466 15.84 -4.69 47.03
N PRO A 467 16.68 -3.66 47.20
CA PRO A 467 16.34 -2.48 47.97
C PRO A 467 15.28 -1.61 47.27
N LEU A 468 14.54 -0.79 48.03
CA LEU A 468 13.45 0.04 47.50
C LEU A 468 13.90 0.99 46.38
N TRP A 469 15.11 1.55 46.46
CA TRP A 469 15.62 2.43 45.39
C TRP A 469 15.75 1.71 44.04
N LEU A 470 15.91 0.38 44.05
CA LEU A 470 15.94 -0.42 42.82
C LEU A 470 14.59 -0.42 42.11
N LEU A 471 13.48 -0.24 42.83
CA LEU A 471 12.16 -0.11 42.23
C LEU A 471 12.05 1.14 41.35
N ALA A 472 12.66 2.26 41.77
CA ALA A 472 12.72 3.48 40.97
C ALA A 472 13.56 3.27 39.70
N CYS A 473 14.71 2.62 39.86
CA CYS A 473 15.57 2.18 38.76
C CYS A 473 14.84 1.28 37.74
N LEU A 474 14.07 0.30 38.23
CA LEU A 474 13.23 -0.59 37.41
C LEU A 474 12.14 0.20 36.67
N ALA A 475 11.47 1.12 37.35
CA ALA A 475 10.46 1.97 36.72
C ALA A 475 11.05 2.80 35.57
N VAL A 476 12.26 3.33 35.74
CA VAL A 476 12.97 4.08 34.70
C VAL A 476 13.40 3.17 33.55
N THR A 477 14.08 2.07 33.81
CA THR A 477 14.64 1.20 32.74
C THR A 477 13.57 0.41 32.01
N ASN A 478 12.60 -0.18 32.71
CA ASN A 478 11.52 -0.92 32.08
C ASN A 478 10.41 -0.01 31.55
N GLY A 479 10.10 1.12 32.21
CA GLY A 479 9.06 2.05 31.77
C GLY A 479 9.54 3.03 30.70
N TRP A 480 10.66 3.73 30.91
CA TRP A 480 11.15 4.74 29.95
C TRP A 480 12.05 4.16 28.85
N GLY A 481 12.73 3.05 29.12
CA GLY A 481 13.51 2.32 28.13
C GLY A 481 12.64 1.33 27.35
N TRP A 482 12.41 0.16 27.96
CA TRP A 482 11.80 -0.98 27.27
C TRP A 482 10.40 -0.73 26.72
N LEU A 483 9.49 -0.21 27.55
CA LEU A 483 8.13 0.07 27.11
C LEU A 483 8.10 1.13 26.01
N ASP A 484 8.96 2.16 26.07
CA ASP A 484 9.08 3.14 24.99
C ASP A 484 9.52 2.49 23.68
N ALA A 485 10.51 1.59 23.72
CA ALA A 485 10.95 0.85 22.54
C ALA A 485 9.81 -0.01 21.95
N VAL A 486 9.13 -0.82 22.77
CA VAL A 486 7.99 -1.66 22.33
C VAL A 486 6.87 -0.80 21.71
N LEU A 487 6.61 0.39 22.27
CA LEU A 487 5.57 1.28 21.76
C LEU A 487 5.93 1.95 20.43
N ARG A 488 7.22 2.06 20.09
CA ARG A 488 7.73 2.62 18.82
C ARG A 488 7.98 1.57 17.73
N TYR A 489 8.03 0.29 18.08
CA TYR A 489 8.11 -0.77 17.07
C TYR A 489 6.98 -0.63 16.02
N PRO A 490 7.27 -0.75 14.71
CA PRO A 490 8.52 -1.21 14.06
C PRO A 490 9.42 -0.10 13.47
N VAL A 491 9.49 1.08 14.09
CA VAL A 491 10.35 2.18 13.57
C VAL A 491 11.83 1.85 13.74
N LEU A 492 12.60 2.00 12.65
CA LEU A 492 14.05 1.84 12.65
C LEU A 492 14.68 3.17 13.10
N HIS A 493 15.55 3.09 14.10
CA HIS A 493 16.25 4.26 14.59
C HIS A 493 17.72 4.17 14.21
N ASP A 494 18.28 5.27 13.74
CA ASP A 494 19.72 5.36 13.47
C ASP A 494 20.52 5.11 14.75
N ILE A 495 21.74 4.58 14.60
CA ILE A 495 22.64 4.30 15.72
C ILE A 495 22.93 5.58 16.52
N ASP A 496 23.03 6.71 15.83
CA ASP A 496 23.31 8.03 16.41
C ASP A 496 22.04 8.76 16.89
N SER A 497 20.88 8.13 16.78
CA SER A 497 19.63 8.76 17.21
C SER A 497 19.59 8.92 18.74
N PRO A 498 18.97 9.99 19.27
CA PRO A 498 18.76 10.16 20.70
C PRO A 498 18.03 8.97 21.35
N PHE A 499 17.16 8.30 20.59
CA PHE A 499 16.47 7.10 21.04
C PHE A 499 17.43 5.92 21.27
N THR A 500 18.32 5.63 20.32
CA THR A 500 19.27 4.53 20.42
C THR A 500 20.26 4.78 21.56
N LEU A 501 20.80 6.00 21.65
CA LEU A 501 21.70 6.40 22.72
C LEU A 501 21.02 6.28 24.10
N LYS A 502 19.77 6.75 24.24
CA LYS A 502 18.98 6.60 25.47
C LYS A 502 18.84 5.14 25.87
N ASN A 503 18.39 4.28 24.96
CA ASN A 503 18.17 2.86 25.27
C ASN A 503 19.47 2.15 25.64
N LEU A 504 20.56 2.44 24.94
CA LEU A 504 21.88 1.90 25.26
C LEU A 504 22.32 2.31 26.69
N LEU A 505 22.17 3.59 27.05
CA LEU A 505 22.49 4.08 28.39
C LEU A 505 21.61 3.42 29.47
N LEU A 506 20.32 3.23 29.22
CA LEU A 506 19.40 2.56 30.15
C LEU A 506 19.72 1.07 30.31
N ILE A 507 20.15 0.39 29.25
CA ILE A 507 20.60 -1.01 29.30
C ILE A 507 21.88 -1.11 30.14
N LEU A 508 22.87 -0.26 29.88
CA LEU A 508 24.12 -0.22 30.64
C LEU A 508 23.86 0.09 32.13
N ALA A 509 22.97 1.06 32.41
CA ALA A 509 22.55 1.36 33.77
C ALA A 509 21.92 0.13 34.46
N LYS A 510 21.03 -0.59 33.76
CA LYS A 510 20.40 -1.82 34.29
C LYS A 510 21.44 -2.90 34.60
N ILE A 511 22.41 -3.11 33.71
CA ILE A 511 23.49 -4.10 33.91
C ILE A 511 24.36 -3.71 35.12
N CYS A 512 24.80 -2.45 35.22
CA CYS A 512 25.58 -1.96 36.36
C CYS A 512 24.83 -2.15 37.70
N TRP A 513 23.52 -1.95 37.70
CA TRP A 513 22.70 -2.16 38.88
C TRP A 513 22.56 -3.64 39.25
N LEU A 514 22.33 -4.51 38.28
CA LEU A 514 22.27 -5.96 38.50
C LEU A 514 23.58 -6.49 39.10
N ILE A 515 24.73 -6.01 38.61
CA ILE A 515 26.05 -6.32 39.17
C ILE A 515 26.14 -5.84 40.63
N THR A 516 25.72 -4.60 40.90
CA THR A 516 25.77 -4.03 42.25
C THR A 516 24.91 -4.81 43.26
N VAL A 517 23.70 -5.19 42.86
CA VAL A 517 22.78 -6.00 43.69
C VAL A 517 23.39 -7.37 43.98
N PHE A 518 23.96 -8.01 42.95
CA PHE A 518 24.62 -9.30 43.10
C PHE A 518 25.79 -9.25 44.07
N LEU A 519 26.69 -8.26 43.92
CA LEU A 519 27.84 -8.07 44.80
C LEU A 519 27.43 -7.81 46.26
N ARG A 520 26.34 -7.05 46.48
CA ARG A 520 25.91 -6.66 47.82
C ARG A 520 25.16 -7.75 48.58
N HIS A 521 24.29 -8.51 47.90
CA HIS A 521 23.37 -9.44 48.57
C HIS A 521 23.80 -10.90 48.56
N LYS A 522 24.98 -11.22 48.00
CA LYS A 522 25.44 -12.62 47.79
C LYS A 522 24.32 -13.46 47.18
N SER A 523 23.55 -12.84 46.28
CA SER A 523 22.40 -13.46 45.64
C SER A 523 22.85 -14.71 44.91
N HIS A 524 21.96 -15.68 44.75
CA HIS A 524 22.28 -16.92 44.07
C HIS A 524 22.78 -16.61 42.63
N PRO A 525 23.91 -17.19 42.17
CA PRO A 525 24.50 -16.90 40.86
C PRO A 525 23.51 -17.14 39.71
N VAL A 526 22.60 -18.09 39.88
CA VAL A 526 21.53 -18.39 38.92
C VAL A 526 20.59 -17.19 38.72
N SER A 527 20.20 -16.49 39.78
CA SER A 527 19.32 -15.32 39.67
C SER A 527 20.00 -14.18 38.93
N PHE A 528 21.31 -14.00 39.15
CA PHE A 528 22.10 -12.98 38.44
C PHE A 528 22.24 -13.29 36.95
N VAL A 529 22.54 -14.54 36.60
CA VAL A 529 22.63 -14.97 35.19
C VAL A 529 21.28 -14.79 34.51
N LEU A 530 20.19 -15.21 35.17
CA LEU A 530 18.84 -15.05 34.62
C LEU A 530 18.55 -13.58 34.36
N CYS A 531 18.69 -12.70 35.35
CA CYS A 531 18.41 -11.27 35.18
C CYS A 531 19.31 -10.59 34.14
N SER A 532 20.58 -10.98 34.05
CA SER A 532 21.50 -10.46 33.05
C SER A 532 21.11 -10.91 31.65
N MET A 533 20.70 -12.17 31.48
CA MET A 533 20.13 -12.64 30.22
C MET A 533 18.88 -11.84 29.86
N LEU A 534 17.99 -11.55 30.82
CA LEU A 534 16.79 -10.74 30.55
C LEU A 534 17.12 -9.33 30.06
N ALA A 535 18.16 -8.70 30.63
CA ALA A 535 18.59 -7.37 30.22
C ALA A 535 19.16 -7.31 28.79
N ILE A 536 19.69 -8.43 28.26
CA ILE A 536 20.36 -8.52 26.95
C ILE A 536 19.47 -9.15 25.88
N VAL A 537 18.63 -10.12 26.24
CA VAL A 537 17.81 -10.90 25.31
C VAL A 537 16.70 -10.06 24.70
N VAL A 538 16.01 -9.23 25.49
CA VAL A 538 14.95 -8.33 24.99
C VAL A 538 15.46 -7.32 23.94
N PRO A 539 16.59 -6.61 24.11
CA PRO A 539 17.15 -5.75 23.06
C PRO A 539 17.47 -6.52 21.79
N MET A 540 18.04 -7.71 21.93
CA MET A 540 18.36 -8.55 20.79
C MET A 540 17.11 -8.99 20.04
N PHE A 541 16.04 -9.37 20.74
CA PHE A 541 14.76 -9.68 20.11
C PHE A 541 14.17 -8.47 19.39
N TYR A 542 14.22 -7.28 19.99
CA TYR A 542 13.80 -6.05 19.31
C TYR A 542 14.56 -5.88 17.99
N ALA A 543 15.89 -6.00 18.03
CA ALA A 543 16.74 -5.83 16.85
C ALA A 543 16.50 -6.90 15.77
N MET A 544 16.29 -8.16 16.17
CA MET A 544 16.03 -9.28 15.26
C MET A 544 14.64 -9.21 14.60
N LEU A 545 13.68 -8.55 15.24
CA LEU A 545 12.31 -8.41 14.73
C LEU A 545 12.15 -7.16 13.86
N LEU A 546 13.18 -6.33 13.71
CA LEU A 546 13.11 -5.17 12.80
C LEU A 546 13.09 -5.64 11.35
N PRO A 547 12.25 -5.02 10.50
CA PRO A 547 12.18 -5.36 9.08
C PRO A 547 13.37 -4.76 8.32
N LEU A 548 14.57 -5.33 8.49
CA LEU A 548 15.79 -4.85 7.83
C LEU A 548 15.78 -5.08 6.31
N ASP A 549 14.98 -6.05 5.84
CA ASP A 549 14.93 -6.45 4.43
C ASP A 549 13.84 -5.73 3.62
N GLU A 550 13.02 -4.87 4.24
CA GLU A 550 11.95 -4.18 3.52
C GLU A 550 12.47 -3.00 2.69
N THR A 551 11.88 -2.82 1.50
CA THR A 551 12.21 -1.69 0.62
C THR A 551 11.98 -0.34 1.32
N GLU A 552 12.82 0.66 1.03
CA GLU A 552 12.76 2.00 1.60
C GLU A 552 11.36 2.65 1.52
N GLN A 553 10.59 2.33 0.46
CA GLN A 553 9.21 2.80 0.30
C GLN A 553 8.27 2.26 1.38
N VAL A 554 8.35 0.97 1.69
CA VAL A 554 7.53 0.34 2.74
C VAL A 554 7.95 0.87 4.10
N TYR A 555 9.26 1.05 4.31
CA TYR A 555 9.77 1.66 5.53
C TYR A 555 9.24 3.09 5.75
N ASN A 556 9.26 3.94 4.71
CA ASN A 556 8.73 5.30 4.79
C ASN A 556 7.21 5.30 5.05
N LEU A 557 6.48 4.36 4.46
CA LEU A 557 5.05 4.19 4.73
C LEU A 557 4.81 3.79 6.19
N ILE A 558 5.54 2.81 6.71
CA ILE A 558 5.50 2.39 8.11
C ILE A 558 5.81 3.58 9.02
N LYS A 559 6.90 4.31 8.76
CA LYS A 559 7.31 5.48 9.54
C LYS A 559 6.22 6.55 9.60
N SER A 560 5.44 6.74 8.53
CA SER A 560 4.31 7.68 8.51
C SER A 560 3.11 7.25 9.38
N MET A 561 2.95 5.94 9.62
CA MET A 561 1.85 5.38 10.39
C MET A 561 2.11 5.38 11.91
N TYR A 562 3.37 5.45 12.34
CA TYR A 562 3.76 5.40 13.75
C TYR A 562 4.32 6.73 14.22
N THR A 563 3.80 7.23 15.34
CA THR A 563 4.30 8.47 15.93
C THR A 563 5.66 8.22 16.57
N ASP A 564 6.74 8.76 16.02
CA ASP A 564 8.07 8.64 16.61
C ASP A 564 8.28 9.67 17.74
N GLU A 565 7.60 9.47 18.87
CA GLU A 565 7.63 10.37 20.02
C GLU A 565 7.94 9.61 21.30
N ASP A 566 8.79 10.21 22.14
CA ASP A 566 9.19 9.64 23.43
C ASP A 566 8.03 9.58 24.40
N ILE A 567 7.90 8.47 25.12
CA ILE A 567 6.85 8.26 26.11
C ILE A 567 6.82 9.37 27.17
N LEU A 568 7.96 9.93 27.60
CA LEU A 568 7.96 11.06 28.53
C LEU A 568 7.45 12.33 27.87
N VAL A 569 7.81 12.59 26.61
CA VAL A 569 7.28 13.73 25.84
C VAL A 569 5.78 13.58 25.63
N ARG A 570 5.31 12.37 25.32
CA ARG A 570 3.88 12.05 25.20
C ARG A 570 3.15 12.25 26.52
N CYS A 571 3.67 11.71 27.62
CA CYS A 571 3.11 11.90 28.96
C CYS A 571 3.11 13.38 29.37
N TRP A 572 4.18 14.11 29.08
CA TRP A 572 4.28 15.54 29.34
C TRP A 572 3.25 16.35 28.57
N ARG A 573 3.08 16.09 27.26
CA ARG A 573 2.03 16.73 26.46
C ARG A 573 0.63 16.37 26.97
N PHE A 574 0.44 15.10 27.37
CA PHE A 574 -0.82 14.62 27.94
C PHE A 574 -1.17 15.34 29.26
N LEU A 575 -0.17 15.60 30.10
CA LEU A 575 -0.30 16.36 31.35
C LEU A 575 -0.52 17.86 31.09
N ARG A 576 0.16 18.43 30.09
CA ARG A 576 0.10 19.88 29.80
C ARG A 576 -1.19 20.28 29.07
N ASN A 577 -1.81 19.38 28.30
CA ASN A 577 -3.02 19.67 27.53
C ASN A 577 -4.17 18.71 27.85
N PRO A 578 -4.85 18.88 29.00
CA PRO A 578 -5.90 17.97 29.45
C PRO A 578 -7.10 17.91 28.47
N ARG A 579 -7.31 18.95 27.66
CA ARG A 579 -8.38 18.96 26.64
C ARG A 579 -8.10 17.99 25.50
N GLN A 580 -6.91 18.09 24.89
CA GLN A 580 -6.50 17.16 23.83
C GLN A 580 -6.44 15.72 24.34
N THR A 581 -6.00 15.54 25.58
CA THR A 581 -6.03 14.28 26.31
C THR A 581 -7.43 13.71 26.42
N MET A 582 -8.40 14.51 26.87
CA MET A 582 -9.79 14.08 27.02
C MET A 582 -10.41 13.72 25.67
N GLU A 583 -10.09 14.47 24.62
CA GLU A 583 -10.52 14.16 23.25
C GLU A 583 -9.91 12.85 22.74
N ALA A 584 -8.60 12.65 22.92
CA ALA A 584 -7.91 11.43 22.53
C ALA A 584 -8.46 10.22 23.29
N TRP A 585 -8.69 10.37 24.59
CA TRP A 585 -9.34 9.35 25.42
C TRP A 585 -10.75 9.04 24.95
N ASN A 586 -11.56 10.06 24.67
CA ASN A 586 -12.92 9.88 24.16
C ASN A 586 -12.93 9.18 22.79
N ARG A 587 -11.99 9.53 21.89
CA ARG A 587 -11.82 8.83 20.61
C ARG A 587 -11.45 7.36 20.81
N GLN A 588 -10.49 7.07 21.69
CA GLN A 588 -10.06 5.69 21.95
C GLN A 588 -11.14 4.88 22.67
N ARG A 589 -11.79 5.46 23.67
CA ARG A 589 -12.96 4.88 24.36
C ARG A 589 -14.07 4.57 23.36
N HIS A 590 -14.37 5.48 22.44
CA HIS A 590 -15.37 5.26 21.40
C HIS A 590 -14.98 4.11 20.48
N ARG A 591 -13.70 3.98 20.09
CA ARG A 591 -13.19 2.84 19.29
C ARG A 591 -13.29 1.52 20.04
N ILE A 592 -12.92 1.48 21.32
CA ILE A 592 -13.00 0.27 22.15
C ILE A 592 -14.45 -0.15 22.34
N ILE A 593 -15.34 0.78 22.68
CA ILE A 593 -16.78 0.52 22.80
C ILE A 593 -17.33 0.04 21.47
N LYS A 594 -16.97 0.68 20.36
CA LYS A 594 -17.40 0.28 19.02
C LYS A 594 -16.98 -1.15 18.70
N ARG A 595 -15.70 -1.49 18.87
CA ARG A 595 -15.19 -2.86 18.64
C ARG A 595 -15.81 -3.89 19.57
N GLY A 596 -15.98 -3.56 20.85
CA GLY A 596 -16.67 -4.44 21.79
C GLY A 596 -18.13 -4.67 21.42
N CYS A 597 -18.84 -3.63 20.98
CA CYS A 597 -20.20 -3.77 20.45
C CYS A 597 -20.25 -4.60 19.17
N GLU A 598 -19.29 -4.43 18.26
CA GLU A 598 -19.17 -5.23 17.04
C GLU A 598 -18.93 -6.71 17.37
N GLU A 599 -17.98 -7.01 18.25
CA GLU A 599 -17.66 -8.40 18.64
C GLU A 599 -18.82 -9.07 19.40
N ILE A 600 -19.50 -8.33 20.29
CA ILE A 600 -20.69 -8.84 20.99
C ILE A 600 -21.84 -9.06 20.00
N ALA A 601 -22.03 -8.16 19.03
CA ALA A 601 -23.05 -8.29 17.99
C ALA A 601 -22.76 -9.49 17.07
N GLU A 602 -21.50 -9.75 16.75
CA GLU A 602 -21.08 -10.92 15.96
C GLU A 602 -21.40 -12.24 16.68
N ARG A 603 -21.27 -12.27 18.02
CA ARG A 603 -21.57 -13.46 18.84
C ARG A 603 -23.05 -13.57 19.24
N THR A 604 -23.81 -12.48 19.21
CA THR A 604 -25.18 -12.42 19.78
C THR A 604 -26.18 -11.75 18.81
N PRO A 605 -27.00 -12.54 18.09
CA PRO A 605 -27.94 -12.03 17.07
C PRO A 605 -28.94 -10.99 17.60
N THR A 606 -29.43 -11.17 18.83
CA THR A 606 -30.36 -10.23 19.48
C THR A 606 -29.72 -8.86 19.76
N VAL A 607 -28.41 -8.82 20.03
CA VAL A 607 -27.68 -7.56 20.21
C VAL A 607 -27.45 -6.88 18.86
N ALA A 608 -27.15 -7.65 17.81
CA ALA A 608 -27.04 -7.13 16.44
C ALA A 608 -28.37 -6.50 15.95
N ALA A 609 -29.50 -7.16 16.19
CA ALA A 609 -30.82 -6.65 15.85
C ALA A 609 -31.12 -5.31 16.54
N LYS A 610 -30.94 -5.24 17.87
CA LYS A 610 -31.13 -3.99 18.63
C LYS A 610 -30.14 -2.88 18.23
N LEU A 611 -28.88 -3.21 17.94
CA LEU A 611 -27.91 -2.23 17.43
C LEU A 611 -28.28 -1.69 16.04
N GLY A 612 -28.87 -2.53 15.19
CA GLY A 612 -29.40 -2.16 13.89
C GLY A 612 -30.65 -1.28 13.96
N GLU A 613 -31.43 -1.36 15.04
CA GLU A 613 -32.55 -0.44 15.32
C GLU A 613 -32.07 0.94 15.78
N LEU A 614 -31.00 1.00 16.60
CA LEU A 614 -30.50 2.25 17.19
C LEU A 614 -29.81 3.19 16.19
N SER A 615 -29.28 2.69 15.07
CA SER A 615 -28.57 3.52 14.08
C SER A 615 -28.56 2.87 12.69
N PRO A 616 -29.04 3.56 11.64
CA PRO A 616 -28.95 3.10 10.25
C PRO A 616 -27.50 2.82 9.81
N THR A 617 -26.55 3.64 10.26
CA THR A 617 -25.12 3.49 9.97
C THR A 617 -24.54 2.21 10.57
N ARG A 618 -25.03 1.79 11.75
CA ARG A 618 -24.62 0.52 12.37
C ARG A 618 -25.27 -0.69 11.70
N ARG A 619 -26.49 -0.54 11.20
CA ARG A 619 -27.15 -1.57 10.37
C ARG A 619 -26.36 -1.87 9.10
N ALA A 620 -25.80 -0.83 8.46
CA ALA A 620 -24.94 -0.99 7.29
C ALA A 620 -23.62 -1.72 7.64
N MET A 621 -23.00 -1.42 8.78
CA MET A 621 -21.77 -2.10 9.22
C MET A 621 -21.98 -3.58 9.60
N LEU A 622 -23.16 -3.96 10.08
CA LEU A 622 -23.47 -5.33 10.51
C LEU A 622 -23.96 -6.24 9.36
N ARG A 623 -24.24 -5.68 8.17
CA ARG A 623 -24.50 -6.46 6.96
C ARG A 623 -23.17 -7.01 6.43
N LYS A 624 -22.71 -8.14 6.95
CA LYS A 624 -21.74 -8.95 6.22
C LYS A 624 -22.43 -9.57 5.01
N PRO A 625 -21.84 -9.50 3.81
CA PRO A 625 -22.37 -10.20 2.64
C PRO A 625 -22.45 -11.71 2.96
N GLY A 626 -23.64 -12.30 2.81
CA GLY A 626 -23.88 -13.74 3.05
C GLY A 626 -24.64 -14.13 4.34
N ARG A 627 -25.02 -13.19 5.22
CA ARG A 627 -25.98 -13.47 6.32
C ARG A 627 -27.32 -12.78 6.03
N SER A 628 -28.36 -13.56 5.75
CA SER A 628 -29.74 -13.08 5.80
C SER A 628 -30.08 -12.72 7.25
N VAL A 629 -30.18 -11.42 7.54
CA VAL A 629 -30.75 -10.89 8.79
C VAL A 629 -32.25 -10.74 8.63
#